data_AF-A0A7D7AAJ9-F1
#
_entry.id   AF-A0A7D7AAJ9-F1
#
_cell.length_a   1.000
_cell.length_b   1.000
_cell.length_c   1.000
_cell.angle_alpha   90.00
_cell.angle_beta   90.00
_cell.angle_gamma   90.00
#
_symmetry.space_group_name_H-M   'P 1'
#
loop_
_entity.id
_entity.type
_entity.pdbx_description
1 polymer ?
#
loop_
_entity_poly.entity_id
_entity_poly.type
_entity_poly.pdbx_seq_one_letter_code
_entity_poly.pdbx_strand_id
1 'polypeptide(L)'
;MYEYGTIDKQTLAQRMESITAEIDVQSKRRIRIQKELENNDSVNIPYEMVKDTLSNFNELLEITAPEDKKTLLQLIINKIIIKNKKDIDSIELHFDEKVQKYFINNKEGESSDDGGSSFSVFTIRI
;
A
#
# COMPACT_ATOMS: atom_id res chain seq x y z
N MET A 1 50.59 1.79 -32.95
CA MET A 1 49.73 0.93 -33.79
C MET A 1 48.57 0.49 -32.91
N TYR A 2 47.40 1.10 -33.05
CA TYR A 2 46.19 0.61 -32.39
C TYR A 2 45.69 -0.57 -33.23
N GLU A 3 45.63 -1.75 -32.61
CA GLU A 3 45.45 -3.02 -33.32
C GLU A 3 44.09 -3.12 -34.03
N TYR A 4 44.13 -3.80 -35.18
CA TYR A 4 43.01 -4.17 -36.05
C TYR A 4 41.89 -4.84 -35.23
N GLY A 5 40.68 -4.26 -35.24
CA GLY A 5 39.49 -4.76 -34.52
C GLY A 5 39.01 -3.88 -33.37
N THR A 6 39.75 -2.82 -33.06
CA THR A 6 39.50 -1.94 -31.90
C THR A 6 38.48 -0.85 -32.25
N ILE A 7 37.39 -0.80 -31.50
CA ILE A 7 36.35 0.24 -31.57
C ILE A 7 37.01 1.62 -31.69
N ASP A 8 36.57 2.42 -32.66
CA ASP A 8 37.07 3.79 -32.85
C ASP A 8 36.85 4.63 -31.58
N LYS A 9 37.81 5.52 -31.28
CA LYS A 9 37.81 6.37 -30.08
C LYS A 9 36.56 7.25 -30.01
N GLN A 10 36.04 7.71 -31.15
CA GLN A 10 34.81 8.49 -31.21
C GLN A 10 33.58 7.63 -30.87
N THR A 11 33.53 6.40 -31.36
CA THR A 11 32.49 5.41 -31.03
C THR A 11 32.51 5.05 -29.53
N LEU A 12 33.69 4.92 -28.92
CA LEU A 12 33.83 4.72 -27.47
C LEU A 12 33.34 5.94 -26.67
N ALA A 13 33.68 7.15 -27.12
CA ALA A 13 33.23 8.38 -26.47
C ALA A 13 31.69 8.52 -26.51
N GLN A 14 31.07 8.26 -27.67
CA GLN A 14 29.62 8.26 -27.82
C GLN A 14 28.93 7.21 -26.93
N ARG A 15 29.50 6.00 -26.86
CA ARG A 15 28.99 4.96 -25.96
C ARG A 15 29.08 5.38 -24.50
N MET A 16 30.20 5.94 -24.07
CA MET A 16 30.35 6.46 -22.71
C MET A 16 29.35 7.57 -22.38
N GLU A 17 29.12 8.48 -23.32
CA GLU A 17 28.13 9.56 -23.15
C GLU A 17 26.71 9.00 -23.03
N SER A 18 26.33 8.04 -23.88
CA SER A 18 25.03 7.36 -23.81
C SER A 18 24.80 6.61 -22.49
N ILE A 19 25.82 5.88 -22.02
CA ILE A 19 25.77 5.14 -20.75
C ILE A 19 25.65 6.12 -19.59
N THR A 20 26.38 7.23 -19.63
CA THR A 20 26.33 8.26 -18.58
C THR A 20 24.95 8.90 -18.51
N ALA A 21 24.34 9.19 -19.67
CA ALA A 21 22.98 9.72 -19.75
C ALA A 21 21.95 8.71 -19.20
N GLU A 22 22.08 7.42 -19.53
CA GLU A 22 21.22 6.38 -18.97
C GLU A 22 21.35 6.25 -17.45
N ILE A 23 22.58 6.30 -16.92
CA ILE A 23 22.84 6.25 -15.47
C ILE A 23 22.13 7.42 -14.77
N ASP A 24 22.17 8.62 -15.35
CA ASP A 24 21.56 9.81 -14.78
C ASP A 24 20.02 9.72 -14.79
N VAL A 25 19.44 9.22 -15.89
CA VAL A 25 17.99 8.95 -16.00
C VAL A 25 17.55 7.91 -14.95
N GLN A 26 18.28 6.80 -14.81
CA GLN A 26 17.93 5.77 -13.84
C GLN A 26 18.12 6.26 -12.40
N SER A 27 19.14 7.08 -12.13
CA SER A 27 19.36 7.66 -10.80
C SER A 27 18.24 8.62 -10.41
N LYS A 28 17.80 9.50 -11.33
CA LYS A 28 16.65 10.39 -11.12
C LYS A 28 15.36 9.60 -10.85
N ARG A 29 15.14 8.52 -11.62
CA ARG A 29 13.99 7.64 -11.43
C ARG A 29 14.04 6.93 -10.07
N ARG A 30 15.21 6.44 -9.65
CA ARG A 30 15.40 5.82 -8.33
C ARG A 30 15.11 6.80 -7.19
N ILE A 31 15.63 8.02 -7.26
CA ILE A 31 15.39 9.07 -6.26
C ILE A 31 13.90 9.39 -6.18
N ARG A 32 13.22 9.52 -7.32
CA ARG A 32 11.77 9.74 -7.35
C ARG A 32 11.00 8.62 -6.67
N ILE A 33 11.30 7.36 -7.00
CA ILE A 33 10.63 6.19 -6.41
C ILE A 33 10.93 6.10 -4.92
N GLN A 34 12.17 6.34 -4.49
CA GLN A 34 12.56 6.36 -3.08
C GLN A 34 11.77 7.43 -2.32
N LYS A 35 11.62 8.63 -2.89
CA LYS A 35 10.82 9.70 -2.30
C LYS A 35 9.33 9.37 -2.27
N GLU A 36 8.81 8.71 -3.30
CA GLU A 36 7.44 8.19 -3.30
C GLU A 36 7.25 7.14 -2.20
N LEU A 37 8.21 6.25 -1.97
CA LEU A 37 8.20 5.26 -0.89
C LEU A 37 8.30 5.90 0.50
N GLU A 38 9.19 6.88 0.68
CA GLU A 38 9.34 7.63 1.94
C GLU A 38 8.09 8.45 2.27
N ASN A 39 7.38 8.95 1.25
CA ASN A 39 6.10 9.62 1.41
C ASN A 39 4.92 8.65 1.58
N ASN A 40 5.11 7.36 1.31
CA ASN A 40 4.12 6.35 1.67
C ASN A 40 4.35 6.00 3.14
N ASP A 41 3.81 6.85 4.02
CA ASP A 41 3.60 6.59 5.46
C ASP A 41 2.61 5.44 5.70
N SER A 42 2.45 4.51 4.73
CA SER A 42 1.74 3.27 4.94
C SER A 42 2.59 2.43 5.89
N VAL A 43 2.35 2.65 7.18
CA VAL A 43 2.78 1.76 8.26
C VAL A 43 2.49 0.33 7.80
N ASN A 44 3.51 -0.52 7.79
CA ASN A 44 3.35 -1.91 7.40
C ASN A 44 2.42 -2.58 8.43
N ILE A 45 1.15 -2.74 8.08
CA ILE A 45 0.17 -3.40 8.95
C ILE A 45 0.45 -4.90 8.89
N PRO A 46 0.74 -5.56 10.04
CA PRO A 46 0.97 -7.00 10.08
C PRO A 46 -0.25 -7.78 9.56
N TYR A 47 -0.02 -8.84 8.81
CA TYR A 47 -1.10 -9.70 8.31
C TYR A 47 -2.00 -10.24 9.43
N GLU A 48 -1.42 -10.66 10.55
CA GLU A 48 -2.18 -11.16 11.71
C GLU A 48 -3.15 -10.08 12.23
N MET A 49 -2.75 -8.81 12.22
CA MET A 49 -3.61 -7.71 12.65
C MET A 49 -4.82 -7.53 11.73
N VAL A 50 -4.63 -7.61 10.41
CA VAL A 50 -5.72 -7.53 9.42
C VAL A 50 -6.66 -8.72 9.58
N LYS A 51 -6.10 -9.92 9.75
CA LYS A 51 -6.85 -11.17 9.91
C LYS A 51 -7.71 -11.14 11.18
N ASP A 52 -7.14 -10.75 12.31
CA ASP A 52 -7.86 -10.68 13.58
C ASP A 52 -8.99 -9.64 13.51
N THR A 53 -8.72 -8.48 12.91
CA THR A 53 -9.73 -7.43 12.74
C THR A 53 -10.89 -7.87 11.86
N LEU A 54 -10.59 -8.51 10.72
CA LEU A 54 -11.63 -9.03 9.83
C LEU A 54 -12.42 -10.18 10.48
N SER A 55 -11.78 -11.01 11.29
CA SER A 55 -12.44 -12.10 12.01
C SER A 55 -13.41 -11.55 13.05
N ASN A 56 -12.95 -10.60 13.88
CA ASN A 56 -13.80 -9.94 14.87
C ASN A 56 -14.94 -9.16 14.21
N PHE A 57 -14.68 -8.49 13.09
CA PHE A 57 -15.70 -7.80 12.32
C PHE A 57 -16.78 -8.76 11.79
N ASN A 58 -16.38 -9.95 11.33
CA ASN A 58 -17.31 -10.97 10.88
C ASN A 58 -18.20 -11.47 12.03
N GLU A 59 -17.62 -11.70 13.22
CA GLU A 59 -18.38 -12.07 14.42
C GLU A 59 -19.39 -10.98 14.80
N LEU A 60 -18.98 -9.71 14.77
CA LEU A 60 -19.86 -8.56 15.00
C LEU A 60 -20.99 -8.48 13.96
N LEU A 61 -20.70 -8.74 12.69
CA LEU A 61 -21.72 -8.77 11.64
C LEU A 61 -22.76 -9.89 11.82
N GLU A 62 -22.38 -11.03 12.37
CA GLU A 62 -23.29 -12.14 12.63
C GLU A 62 -24.29 -11.79 13.74
N ILE A 63 -23.82 -11.16 14.83
CA ILE A 63 -24.68 -10.80 15.98
C ILE A 63 -25.48 -9.51 15.79
N THR A 64 -25.10 -8.65 14.84
CA THR A 64 -25.73 -7.35 14.60
C THR A 64 -27.11 -7.49 13.96
N ALA A 65 -28.07 -6.67 14.39
CA ALA A 65 -29.41 -6.65 13.81
C ALA A 65 -29.38 -6.31 12.31
N PRO A 66 -30.26 -6.88 11.46
CA PRO A 66 -30.24 -6.65 10.02
C PRO A 66 -30.27 -5.18 9.60
N GLU A 67 -30.98 -4.34 10.35
CA GLU A 67 -31.03 -2.89 10.18
C GLU A 67 -29.67 -2.20 10.36
N ASP A 68 -28.84 -2.69 11.29
CA ASP A 68 -27.57 -2.08 11.66
C ASP A 68 -26.37 -2.66 10.89
N LYS A 69 -26.53 -3.85 10.26
CA LYS A 69 -25.48 -4.47 9.43
C LYS A 69 -24.98 -3.55 8.33
N LYS A 70 -25.88 -2.75 7.73
CA LYS A 70 -25.52 -1.78 6.69
C LYS A 70 -24.63 -0.67 7.24
N THR A 71 -24.97 -0.15 8.41
CA THR A 71 -24.19 0.90 9.09
C THR A 71 -22.82 0.38 9.48
N LEU A 72 -22.75 -0.86 10.00
CA LEU A 72 -21.50 -1.52 10.37
C LEU A 72 -20.57 -1.71 9.16
N LEU A 73 -21.11 -2.12 8.00
CA LEU A 73 -20.34 -2.24 6.77
C LEU A 73 -19.79 -0.88 6.27
N GLN A 74 -20.57 0.19 6.40
CA GLN A 74 -20.14 1.53 6.00
C GLN A 74 -19.00 2.10 6.85
N LEU A 75 -18.76 1.56 8.05
CA LEU A 75 -17.67 2.01 8.91
C LEU A 75 -16.28 1.55 8.44
N ILE A 76 -16.20 0.40 7.76
CA ILE A 76 -14.92 -0.18 7.32
C ILE A 76 -14.77 -0.12 5.80
N ILE A 77 -15.86 -0.22 5.04
CA ILE A 77 -15.81 -0.24 3.58
C ILE A 77 -15.79 1.18 3.04
N ASN A 78 -14.69 1.55 2.38
CA ASN A 78 -14.59 2.79 1.63
C ASN A 78 -15.27 2.67 0.26
N LYS A 79 -14.87 1.64 -0.50
CA LYS A 79 -15.27 1.49 -1.89
C LYS A 79 -15.33 0.03 -2.28
N ILE A 80 -16.35 -0.34 -3.03
CA ILE A 80 -16.44 -1.65 -3.66
C ILE A 80 -16.32 -1.42 -5.17
N ILE A 81 -15.34 -2.06 -5.79
CA ILE A 81 -15.14 -2.06 -7.23
C ILE A 81 -15.78 -3.35 -7.78
N ILE A 82 -16.78 -3.17 -8.62
CA ILE A 82 -17.53 -4.26 -9.25
C ILE A 82 -17.13 -4.31 -10.72
N LYS A 83 -16.78 -5.50 -11.21
CA LYS A 83 -16.46 -5.74 -12.62
C LYS A 83 -17.59 -6.56 -13.25
N ASN A 84 -18.11 -6.05 -14.37
CA ASN A 84 -19.25 -6.62 -15.08
C ASN A 84 -20.49 -6.81 -14.17
N LYS A 85 -21.58 -7.35 -14.72
CA LYS A 85 -22.94 -7.29 -14.16
C LYS A 85 -23.18 -8.09 -12.86
N LYS A 86 -22.18 -8.30 -11.98
CA LYS A 86 -22.34 -8.62 -10.54
C LYS A 86 -21.08 -9.04 -9.78
N ASP A 87 -19.91 -9.17 -10.43
CA ASP A 87 -18.74 -9.74 -9.75
C ASP A 87 -17.94 -8.67 -9.01
N ILE A 88 -17.64 -8.90 -7.74
CA ILE A 88 -16.80 -8.02 -6.93
C ILE A 88 -15.36 -8.25 -7.35
N ASP A 89 -14.68 -7.20 -7.82
CA ASP A 89 -13.27 -7.23 -8.25
C ASP A 89 -12.34 -6.86 -7.09
N SER A 90 -12.68 -5.80 -6.36
CA SER A 90 -11.91 -5.40 -5.18
C SER A 90 -12.74 -4.63 -4.18
N ILE A 91 -12.36 -4.74 -2.91
CA ILE A 91 -12.93 -3.97 -1.81
C ILE A 91 -11.82 -3.13 -1.20
N GLU A 92 -12.02 -1.82 -1.18
CA GLU A 92 -11.18 -0.85 -0.50
C GLU A 92 -11.72 -0.63 0.90
N LEU A 93 -10.86 -0.86 1.89
CA LEU A 93 -11.19 -0.75 3.30
C LEU A 93 -10.44 0.43 3.91
N HIS A 94 -11.14 1.17 4.77
CA HIS A 94 -10.54 2.18 5.64
C HIS A 94 -10.12 1.51 6.93
N PHE A 95 -8.82 1.59 7.20
CA PHE A 95 -8.24 1.10 8.43
C PHE A 95 -7.68 2.27 9.20
N ASP A 96 -8.60 3.00 9.83
CA ASP A 96 -8.26 4.08 10.73
C ASP A 96 -7.90 3.53 12.12
N GLU A 97 -7.15 4.31 12.89
CA GLU A 97 -6.79 4.00 14.28
C GLU A 97 -8.05 3.73 15.13
N LYS A 98 -9.17 4.38 14.79
CA LYS A 98 -10.48 4.11 15.41
C LYS A 98 -10.96 2.69 15.15
N VAL A 99 -10.89 2.23 13.90
CA VAL A 99 -11.26 0.85 13.52
C VAL A 99 -10.35 -0.13 14.25
N GLN A 100 -9.04 0.14 14.30
CA GLN A 100 -8.12 -0.66 15.10
C GLN A 100 -8.52 -0.72 16.57
N LYS A 101 -8.84 0.41 17.20
CA LYS A 101 -9.27 0.46 18.60
C LYS A 101 -10.54 -0.34 18.88
N TYR A 102 -11.52 -0.32 17.97
CA TYR A 102 -12.78 -1.03 18.17
C TYR A 102 -12.68 -2.54 17.90
N PHE A 103 -11.83 -2.98 16.98
CA PHE A 103 -11.79 -4.38 16.54
C PHE A 103 -10.54 -5.16 16.97
N ILE A 104 -9.43 -4.49 17.34
CA ILE A 104 -8.18 -5.13 17.78
C ILE A 104 -8.04 -5.05 19.30
N ASN A 105 -8.54 -3.98 19.93
CA ASN A 105 -8.25 -3.69 21.32
C ASN A 105 -9.24 -4.34 22.31
N ASN A 106 -9.27 -5.68 22.32
CA ASN A 106 -9.76 -6.47 23.45
C ASN A 106 -8.67 -6.72 24.51
N LYS A 107 -7.57 -5.97 24.49
CA LYS A 107 -6.58 -5.95 25.58
C LYS A 107 -6.58 -4.57 26.21
N GLU A 108 -7.14 -4.49 27.41
CA GLU A 108 -7.07 -3.34 28.28
C GLU A 108 -5.62 -2.86 28.42
N GLY A 109 -5.40 -1.59 28.11
CA GLY A 109 -4.39 -0.79 28.81
C GLY A 109 -2.97 -0.76 28.24
N GLU A 110 -2.76 -0.33 26.99
CA GLU A 110 -1.53 0.39 26.63
C GLU A 110 -1.88 1.58 25.74
N SER A 111 -2.01 2.75 26.36
CA SER A 111 -1.97 4.03 25.66
C SER A 111 -0.53 4.29 25.23
N SER A 112 -0.22 4.10 23.95
CA SER A 112 0.96 4.71 23.35
C SER A 112 0.52 6.00 22.67
N ASP A 113 0.67 7.08 23.43
CA ASP A 113 0.78 8.45 22.94
C ASP A 113 1.97 8.53 21.99
N ASP A 114 1.72 8.66 20.68
CA ASP A 114 2.61 9.37 19.77
C ASP A 114 1.83 9.85 18.54
N GLY A 115 2.08 11.10 18.16
CA GLY A 115 1.23 11.87 17.26
C GLY A 115 1.38 11.48 15.80
N GLY A 116 0.24 11.16 15.19
CA GLY A 116 0.11 11.02 13.74
C GLY A 116 -1.05 10.09 13.42
N SER A 117 -2.23 10.64 13.14
CA SER A 117 -3.36 9.87 12.61
C SER A 117 -2.95 9.32 11.24
N SER A 118 -2.35 8.14 11.26
CA SER A 118 -1.87 7.44 10.07
C SER A 118 -3.07 6.76 9.44
N PHE A 119 -3.65 7.45 8.46
CA PHE A 119 -4.76 6.90 7.70
C PHE A 119 -4.24 5.82 6.75
N SER A 120 -4.51 4.56 7.09
CA SER A 120 -4.10 3.43 6.25
C SER A 120 -5.27 2.97 5.39
N VAL A 121 -5.11 3.11 4.08
CA VAL A 121 -6.05 2.58 3.08
C VAL A 121 -5.43 1.34 2.45
N PHE A 122 -6.20 0.25 2.40
CA PHE A 122 -5.78 -0.92 1.65
C PHE A 122 -6.90 -1.48 0.79
N THR A 123 -6.48 -2.11 -0.31
CA THR A 123 -7.37 -2.73 -1.29
C THR A 123 -7.21 -4.24 -1.21
N ILE A 124 -8.27 -4.94 -0.84
CA ILE A 124 -8.38 -6.39 -0.97
C ILE A 124 -8.87 -6.68 -2.39
N ARG A 125 -8.12 -7.47 -3.13
CA ARG A 125 -8.56 -8.03 -4.43
C ARG A 125 -9.05 -9.46 -4.21
N ILE A 126 -10.17 -9.79 -4.83
CA ILE A 126 -10.86 -11.09 -4.71
C ILE A 126 -10.63 -11.90 -5.99
#